data_AF-A0A7S0V6E0-F1
#
_entry.id   AF-A0A7S0V6E0-F1
#
_cell.length_a   1.000
_cell.length_b   1.000
_cell.length_c   1.000
_cell.angle_alpha   90.00
_cell.angle_beta   90.00
_cell.angle_gamma   90.00
#
_symmetry.space_group_name_H-M   'P 1'
#
loop_
_entity.id
_entity.type
_entity.pdbx_description
1 polymer ?
#
loop_
_entity_poly.entity_id
_entity_poly.type
_entity_poly.pdbx_seq_one_letter_code
_entity_poly.pdbx_strand_id
1 'polypeptide(L)'
;PRVFKASNRGGMGGAGGMPGFFFDMDTGMPGGGPDQDRSGGGGGGGGGGGAGPFAGMFQGQHSAGPAGGGGPKKVEMDLQVSLEDLLQGCKKKLKVTRHVLDRATQAKVSVQEVLEVDIKPGWKAGTRVTFEGKGDERVSGQADDLVFVVREQKHDVFTRDGNDLIQTIKIPLVTALTGGTVTAKKLGGRDEVIRLSEVVEPGKEITLKGLGMPLSKSTTGARGDMKVRFDVMFPKKLTEAAKTQIREILLAAK
;
A
#
# COMPACT_ATOMS: atom_id res chain seq x y z
N PRO A 1 6.16 11.90 -70.72
CA PRO A 1 5.01 12.67 -70.22
C PRO A 1 5.10 12.94 -68.72
N ARG A 2 5.26 14.23 -68.38
CA ARG A 2 4.99 14.90 -67.10
C ARG A 2 5.94 14.68 -65.91
N VAL A 3 6.95 15.54 -65.93
CA VAL A 3 7.49 16.32 -64.79
C VAL A 3 6.36 16.87 -63.91
N PHE A 4 6.52 16.90 -62.58
CA PHE A 4 6.10 18.04 -61.75
C PHE A 4 7.01 18.21 -60.53
N LYS A 5 7.29 19.48 -60.26
CA LYS A 5 8.19 20.06 -59.26
C LYS A 5 7.30 20.75 -58.21
N ALA A 6 7.86 20.93 -57.02
CA ALA A 6 7.68 22.09 -56.13
C ALA A 6 6.52 22.14 -55.09
N SER A 7 6.96 22.25 -53.82
CA SER A 7 6.78 23.41 -52.91
C SER A 7 5.47 23.67 -52.14
N ASN A 8 5.61 23.58 -50.81
CA ASN A 8 5.43 24.62 -49.77
C ASN A 8 4.05 24.97 -49.17
N ARG A 9 4.11 25.48 -47.92
CA ARG A 9 3.08 25.91 -46.92
C ARG A 9 2.42 24.76 -46.15
N GLY A 10 2.28 24.79 -44.82
CA GLY A 10 2.45 25.85 -43.82
C GLY A 10 1.30 25.74 -42.79
N GLY A 11 1.57 26.03 -41.51
CA GLY A 11 0.50 26.44 -40.57
C GLY A 11 0.36 25.67 -39.26
N MET A 12 0.72 26.36 -38.17
CA MET A 12 0.12 26.45 -36.84
C MET A 12 -0.41 25.22 -36.08
N GLY A 13 0.02 25.15 -34.81
CA GLY A 13 -0.92 25.30 -33.69
C GLY A 13 -0.82 24.27 -32.57
N GLY A 14 -0.76 24.75 -31.32
CA GLY A 14 -1.54 24.16 -30.24
C GLY A 14 -0.79 23.46 -29.09
N ALA A 15 -0.46 24.26 -28.08
CA ALA A 15 -0.73 24.02 -26.65
C ALA A 15 -0.64 22.58 -26.06
N GLY A 16 0.40 22.34 -25.27
CA GLY A 16 0.35 21.50 -24.06
C GLY A 16 1.07 22.28 -22.94
N GLY A 17 0.56 22.47 -21.73
CA GLY A 17 -0.44 21.71 -21.00
C GLY A 17 0.26 20.96 -19.88
N MET A 18 0.49 21.62 -18.74
CA MET A 18 0.66 20.99 -17.42
C MET A 18 0.73 22.07 -16.33
N PRO A 19 -0.25 22.15 -15.41
CA PRO A 19 -0.13 22.98 -14.22
C PRO A 19 0.76 22.27 -13.19
N GLY A 20 1.80 22.97 -12.73
CA GLY A 20 2.63 22.56 -11.61
C GLY A 20 1.82 22.55 -10.33
N PHE A 21 1.87 21.42 -9.63
CA PHE A 21 1.42 21.26 -8.26
C PHE A 21 2.42 21.97 -7.33
N PHE A 22 2.11 23.22 -6.98
CA PHE A 22 2.75 23.91 -5.85
C PHE A 22 1.94 23.62 -4.60
N PHE A 23 2.47 22.76 -3.72
CA PHE A 23 2.04 22.71 -2.33
C PHE A 23 2.89 23.71 -1.55
N ASP A 24 2.37 24.93 -1.42
CA ASP A 24 2.78 25.86 -0.37
C ASP A 24 2.22 25.35 0.96
N MET A 25 3.10 24.92 1.86
CA MET A 25 2.77 24.62 3.25
C MET A 25 3.19 25.83 4.10
N ASP A 26 2.52 26.96 3.89
CA ASP A 26 2.53 28.06 4.87
C ASP A 26 1.37 27.82 5.84
N THR A 27 1.67 27.11 6.93
CA THR A 27 0.72 26.93 8.04
C THR A 27 1.11 27.91 9.13
N GLY A 28 0.40 29.03 9.13
CA GLY A 28 0.46 30.05 10.17
C GLY A 28 0.17 29.47 11.56
N MET A 29 1.03 29.82 12.50
CA MET A 29 0.79 29.72 13.93
C MET A 29 -0.14 30.85 14.38
N PRO A 30 -1.24 30.57 15.10
CA PRO A 30 -1.95 31.58 15.86
C PRO A 30 -1.75 31.41 17.38
N GLY A 31 -1.24 32.48 17.99
CA GLY A 31 -1.70 33.09 19.25
C GLY A 31 -1.96 32.20 20.48
N GLY A 32 -1.03 32.23 21.43
CA GLY A 32 -1.30 31.94 22.85
C GLY A 32 -1.32 33.24 23.65
N GLY A 33 -2.47 33.62 24.18
CA GLY A 33 -2.63 34.75 25.10
C GLY A 33 -2.27 34.38 26.56
N PRO A 34 -2.03 35.36 27.44
CA PRO A 34 -1.68 35.13 28.84
C PRO A 34 -2.92 35.27 29.75
N ASP A 35 -3.07 34.38 30.73
CA ASP A 35 -3.97 34.62 31.86
C ASP A 35 -3.36 34.13 33.19
N GLN A 36 -3.56 34.98 34.19
CA GLN A 36 -2.99 35.03 35.53
C GLN A 36 -3.79 34.21 36.56
N ASP A 37 -3.05 33.76 37.59
CA ASP A 37 -3.41 33.70 39.02
C ASP A 37 -4.67 32.96 39.51
N ARG A 38 -4.48 31.93 40.35
CA ARG A 38 -4.85 31.97 41.79
C ARG A 38 -4.62 30.64 42.55
N SER A 39 -3.69 30.71 43.50
CA SER A 39 -3.83 30.45 44.95
C SER A 39 -4.55 29.20 45.50
N GLY A 40 -3.80 28.47 46.35
CA GLY A 40 -4.28 27.62 47.45
C GLY A 40 -3.65 26.22 47.38
N GLY A 41 -2.81 25.72 48.29
CA GLY A 41 -2.52 26.07 49.67
C GLY A 41 -2.58 24.78 50.50
N GLY A 42 -1.47 24.40 51.17
CA GLY A 42 -1.52 23.60 52.41
C GLY A 42 -0.79 22.24 52.46
N GLY A 43 0.30 22.22 53.25
CA GLY A 43 0.77 21.10 54.11
C GLY A 43 1.42 19.89 53.41
N GLY A 44 2.62 19.42 53.75
CA GLY A 44 3.34 19.43 55.02
C GLY A 44 3.65 17.96 55.38
N GLY A 45 4.92 17.63 55.63
CA GLY A 45 5.31 16.32 56.18
C GLY A 45 6.67 15.82 55.70
N GLY A 46 7.71 16.13 56.48
CA GLY A 46 9.06 15.62 56.28
C GLY A 46 9.24 14.16 56.69
N GLY A 47 10.34 13.58 56.24
CA GLY A 47 10.84 12.28 56.67
C GLY A 47 12.24 12.07 56.09
N GLY A 48 13.26 12.39 56.89
CA GLY A 48 14.65 12.25 56.51
C GLY A 48 15.25 10.88 56.79
N GLY A 49 16.55 10.77 56.48
CA GLY A 49 17.46 9.83 57.12
C GLY A 49 17.84 8.62 56.27
N GLY A 50 19.07 8.65 55.72
CA GLY A 50 19.67 7.48 55.10
C GLY A 50 21.04 7.74 54.45
N ALA A 51 21.91 8.51 55.11
CA ALA A 51 23.29 8.69 54.66
C ALA A 51 24.12 7.46 55.06
N GLY A 52 24.41 6.59 54.10
CA GLY A 52 25.39 5.51 54.25
C GLY A 52 26.83 6.04 54.05
N PRO A 53 27.85 5.47 54.72
CA PRO A 53 29.19 6.07 54.81
C PRO A 53 30.08 5.81 53.56
N PHE A 54 29.48 5.58 52.39
CA PHE A 54 30.18 5.18 51.16
C PHE A 54 29.85 6.05 49.94
N ALA A 55 29.31 7.25 50.15
CA ALA A 55 28.86 8.16 49.08
C ALA A 55 29.93 9.17 48.60
N GLY A 56 31.22 8.83 48.69
CA GLY A 56 32.32 9.80 48.54
C GLY A 56 33.39 9.52 47.49
N MET A 57 33.19 8.63 46.50
CA MET A 57 34.28 8.28 45.57
C MET A 57 33.85 7.95 44.13
N PHE A 58 33.01 8.77 43.51
CA PHE A 58 32.86 8.79 42.04
C PHE A 58 32.66 10.24 41.55
N GLN A 59 33.63 11.09 41.87
CA GLN A 59 33.78 12.40 41.26
C GLN A 59 34.78 12.27 40.10
N GLY A 60 34.28 12.45 38.87
CA GLY A 60 35.14 12.69 37.71
C GLY A 60 35.35 11.49 36.79
N GLN A 61 34.32 11.08 36.07
CA GLN A 61 34.51 10.73 34.66
C GLN A 61 33.22 10.99 33.89
N HIS A 62 33.08 12.19 33.33
CA HIS A 62 32.26 12.37 32.14
C HIS A 62 32.95 11.60 31.02
N SER A 63 32.71 10.29 30.98
CA SER A 63 32.92 9.50 29.77
C SER A 63 31.99 10.10 28.73
N ALA A 64 32.55 10.98 27.89
CA ALA A 64 31.99 11.23 26.58
C ALA A 64 31.86 9.85 25.93
N GLY A 65 30.64 9.30 25.93
CA GLY A 65 30.32 8.16 25.09
C GLY A 65 30.78 8.50 23.68
N PRO A 66 31.35 7.56 22.93
CA PRO A 66 31.83 7.84 21.59
C PRO A 66 30.68 8.46 20.82
N ALA A 67 30.91 9.66 20.27
CA ALA A 67 30.00 10.26 19.31
C ALA A 67 29.82 9.23 18.21
N GLY A 68 28.70 8.53 18.26
CA GLY A 68 28.40 7.45 17.33
C GLY A 68 28.46 8.04 15.94
N GLY A 69 29.50 7.67 15.19
CA GLY A 69 29.53 7.78 13.75
C GLY A 69 28.38 6.92 13.24
N GLY A 70 27.19 7.52 13.20
CA GLY A 70 25.97 6.85 12.82
C GLY A 70 26.16 6.36 11.40
N GLY A 71 26.11 5.04 11.23
CA GLY A 71 26.28 4.37 9.95
C GLY A 71 25.30 4.86 8.87
N PRO A 72 25.30 4.20 7.70
CA PRO A 72 24.49 4.64 6.58
C PRO A 72 23.02 4.63 7.01
N LYS A 73 22.30 5.72 6.71
CA LYS A 73 20.87 5.83 6.99
C LYS A 73 20.14 5.04 5.91
N LYS A 74 18.99 4.48 6.28
CA LYS A 74 18.11 3.77 5.34
C LYS A 74 17.01 4.72 4.88
N VAL A 75 17.00 5.04 3.59
CA VAL A 75 15.96 5.85 2.95
C VAL A 75 14.95 4.90 2.34
N GLU A 76 13.71 4.93 2.83
CA GLU A 76 12.64 4.04 2.36
C GLU A 76 11.87 4.67 1.18
N MET A 77 11.60 3.88 0.14
CA MET A 77 10.78 4.25 -1.00
C MET A 77 9.71 3.18 -1.25
N ASP A 78 8.47 3.61 -1.51
CA ASP A 78 7.39 2.68 -1.80
C ASP A 78 7.46 2.15 -3.24
N LEU A 79 7.43 0.82 -3.37
CA LEU A 79 7.37 0.12 -4.65
C LEU A 79 5.96 -0.45 -4.83
N GLN A 80 5.14 0.23 -5.63
CA GLN A 80 3.79 -0.20 -5.96
C GLN A 80 3.82 -1.41 -6.91
N VAL A 81 3.21 -2.53 -6.53
CA VAL A 81 3.17 -3.79 -7.32
C VAL A 81 1.73 -4.29 -7.45
N SER A 82 1.33 -4.71 -8.65
CA SER A 82 -0.01 -5.27 -8.88
C SER A 82 -0.14 -6.71 -8.38
N LEU A 83 -1.36 -7.20 -8.26
CA LEU A 83 -1.60 -8.59 -7.86
C LEU A 83 -1.12 -9.58 -8.92
N GLU A 84 -1.19 -9.23 -10.21
CA GLU A 84 -0.68 -10.04 -11.33
C GLU A 84 0.84 -10.21 -11.25
N ASP A 85 1.55 -9.11 -10.99
CA ASP A 85 3.01 -9.14 -10.81
C ASP A 85 3.40 -9.96 -9.58
N LEU A 86 2.63 -9.88 -8.48
CA LEU A 86 2.84 -10.70 -7.29
C LEU A 86 2.44 -12.17 -7.49
N LEU A 87 1.61 -12.46 -8.49
CA LEU A 87 1.20 -13.82 -8.85
C LEU A 87 2.30 -14.54 -9.65
N GLN A 88 2.86 -13.86 -10.66
CA GLN A 88 3.79 -14.47 -11.63
C GLN A 88 5.26 -14.17 -11.31
N GLY A 89 5.53 -13.11 -10.56
CA GLY A 89 6.86 -12.52 -10.42
C GLY A 89 7.22 -11.66 -11.62
N CYS A 90 7.96 -10.57 -11.39
CA CYS A 90 8.41 -9.68 -12.45
C CYS A 90 9.69 -8.96 -12.06
N LYS A 91 10.37 -8.37 -13.05
CA LYS A 91 11.54 -7.49 -12.84
C LYS A 91 11.12 -6.05 -13.07
N LYS A 92 11.22 -5.23 -12.04
CA LYS A 92 10.82 -3.81 -12.09
C LYS A 92 12.05 -2.91 -12.05
N LYS A 93 12.25 -2.15 -13.12
CA LYS A 93 13.34 -1.16 -13.22
C LYS A 93 12.86 0.20 -12.72
N LEU A 94 13.60 0.78 -11.78
CA LEU A 94 13.28 2.03 -11.12
C LEU A 94 14.41 3.02 -11.38
N LYS A 95 14.07 4.19 -11.90
CA LYS A 95 15.02 5.28 -12.07
C LYS A 95 15.09 6.07 -10.77
N VAL A 96 16.26 6.08 -10.17
CA VAL A 96 16.55 6.79 -8.92
C VAL A 96 17.46 7.96 -9.23
N THR A 97 17.20 9.08 -8.55
CA THR A 97 18.11 10.23 -8.54
C THR A 97 18.72 10.32 -7.15
N ARG A 98 20.06 10.36 -7.08
CA ARG A 98 20.82 10.53 -5.82
C ARG A 98 21.82 11.67 -5.93
N HIS A 99 22.17 12.28 -4.81
CA HIS A 99 23.17 13.33 -4.74
C HIS A 99 24.53 12.75 -4.37
N VAL A 100 25.55 13.06 -5.17
CA VAL A 100 26.94 12.64 -5.00
C VAL A 100 27.79 13.89 -4.78
N LEU A 101 28.82 13.82 -3.93
CA LEU A 101 29.71 14.94 -3.70
C LEU A 101 30.80 14.97 -4.78
N ASP A 102 30.89 16.07 -5.53
CA ASP A 102 32.03 16.28 -6.42
C ASP A 102 33.29 16.54 -5.58
N ARG A 103 34.28 15.67 -5.72
CA ARG A 103 35.53 15.76 -4.95
C ARG A 103 36.32 17.02 -5.25
N ALA A 104 36.19 17.59 -6.45
CA ALA A 104 36.91 18.80 -6.84
C ALA A 104 36.29 20.08 -6.28
N THR A 105 34.96 20.19 -6.35
CA THR A 105 34.24 21.43 -5.98
C THR A 105 33.54 21.36 -4.62
N GLN A 106 33.48 20.17 -4.00
CA GLN A 106 32.67 19.88 -2.82
C GLN A 106 31.17 20.21 -3.00
N ALA A 107 30.71 20.37 -4.25
CA ALA A 107 29.32 20.61 -4.57
C ALA A 107 28.54 19.28 -4.66
N LYS A 108 27.24 19.32 -4.33
CA LYS A 108 26.34 18.18 -4.53
C LYS A 108 25.89 18.14 -6.00
N VAL A 109 26.09 17.00 -6.65
CA VAL A 109 25.69 16.75 -8.05
C VAL A 109 24.65 15.64 -8.07
N SER A 110 23.53 15.87 -8.77
CA SER A 110 22.49 14.86 -8.94
C SER A 110 22.89 13.85 -10.02
N VAL A 111 22.91 12.58 -9.67
CA VAL A 111 23.22 11.45 -10.55
C VAL A 111 22.00 10.55 -10.66
N GLN A 112 21.68 10.12 -11.88
CA GLN A 112 20.58 9.19 -12.14
C GLN A 112 21.11 7.77 -12.32
N GLU A 113 20.50 6.81 -11.65
CA GLU A 113 20.83 5.39 -11.73
C GLU A 113 19.55 4.56 -11.91
N VAL A 114 19.63 3.45 -12.64
CA VAL A 114 18.52 2.51 -12.79
C VAL A 114 18.77 1.29 -11.92
N LEU A 115 17.90 1.06 -10.95
CA LEU A 115 17.93 -0.11 -10.08
C LEU A 115 16.88 -1.12 -10.53
N GLU A 116 17.23 -2.41 -10.57
CA GLU A 116 16.30 -3.49 -10.91
C GLU A 116 15.90 -4.27 -9.66
N VAL A 117 14.60 -4.33 -9.38
CA VAL A 117 14.03 -5.15 -8.30
C VAL A 117 13.41 -6.40 -8.91
N ASP A 118 13.90 -7.57 -8.52
CA ASP A 118 13.38 -8.88 -8.91
C ASP A 118 12.29 -9.32 -7.92
N ILE A 119 11.04 -9.03 -8.27
CA ILE A 119 9.85 -9.30 -7.47
C ILE A 119 9.51 -10.79 -7.59
N LYS A 120 9.56 -11.51 -6.47
CA LYS A 120 9.25 -12.94 -6.44
C LYS A 120 7.76 -13.21 -6.23
N PRO A 121 7.23 -14.29 -6.83
CA PRO A 121 5.85 -14.71 -6.62
C PRO A 121 5.52 -14.87 -5.12
N GLY A 122 4.33 -14.41 -4.73
CA GLY A 122 3.83 -14.54 -3.37
C GLY A 122 4.42 -13.56 -2.35
N TRP A 123 5.31 -12.64 -2.76
CA TRP A 123 5.74 -11.54 -1.89
C TRP A 123 4.55 -10.81 -1.28
N LYS A 124 4.69 -10.42 -0.02
CA LYS A 124 3.66 -9.73 0.75
C LYS A 124 3.97 -8.25 0.83
N ALA A 125 2.95 -7.43 1.00
CA ALA A 125 3.13 -6.03 1.40
C ALA A 125 4.11 -5.91 2.58
N GLY A 126 5.00 -4.93 2.51
CA GLY A 126 6.06 -4.70 3.52
C GLY A 126 7.37 -5.44 3.28
N THR A 127 7.47 -6.29 2.24
CA THR A 127 8.76 -6.90 1.84
C THR A 127 9.76 -5.79 1.50
N ARG A 128 10.99 -5.88 2.03
CA ARG A 128 12.03 -4.84 1.90
C ARG A 128 13.16 -5.34 0.99
N VAL A 129 13.55 -4.51 0.02
CA VAL A 129 14.70 -4.75 -0.86
C VAL A 129 15.70 -3.63 -0.66
N THR A 130 16.87 -3.94 -0.12
CA THR A 130 17.91 -2.97 0.21
C THR A 130 18.98 -2.91 -0.86
N PHE A 131 19.33 -1.70 -1.27
CA PHE A 131 20.43 -1.38 -2.16
C PHE A 131 21.45 -0.55 -1.38
N GLU A 132 22.52 -1.20 -0.95
CA GLU A 132 23.56 -0.59 -0.11
C GLU A 132 24.31 0.51 -0.87
N GLY A 133 24.50 1.66 -0.22
CA GLY A 133 25.24 2.80 -0.78
C GLY A 133 24.65 3.39 -2.06
N LYS A 134 23.37 3.13 -2.37
CA LYS A 134 22.65 3.69 -3.52
C LYS A 134 21.86 4.96 -3.21
N GLY A 135 21.86 5.40 -1.95
CA GLY A 135 21.25 6.65 -1.50
C GLY A 135 22.17 7.85 -1.70
N ASP A 136 21.81 8.97 -1.07
CA ASP A 136 22.59 10.20 -1.11
C ASP A 136 23.94 10.03 -0.41
N GLU A 137 24.98 10.58 -1.01
CA GLU A 137 26.32 10.65 -0.44
C GLU A 137 26.40 11.78 0.59
N ARG A 138 26.95 11.45 1.75
CA ARG A 138 27.18 12.40 2.84
C ARG A 138 28.52 13.11 2.69
N VAL A 139 28.67 14.20 3.43
CA VAL A 139 29.95 14.93 3.54
C VAL A 139 31.08 14.04 4.06
N SER A 140 30.77 12.99 4.84
CA SER A 140 31.73 11.99 5.28
C SER A 140 32.23 11.05 4.17
N GLY A 141 31.69 11.13 2.95
CA GLY A 141 31.98 10.23 1.83
C GLY A 141 31.24 8.90 1.88
N GLN A 142 30.38 8.68 2.88
CA GLN A 142 29.53 7.50 2.96
C GLN A 142 28.19 7.76 2.28
N ALA A 143 27.74 6.82 1.45
CA ALA A 143 26.40 6.85 0.87
C ALA A 143 25.39 6.16 1.77
N ASP A 144 24.18 6.71 1.82
CA ASP A 144 23.03 6.08 2.47
C ASP A 144 22.53 4.86 1.68
N ASP A 145 21.72 4.03 2.32
CA ASP A 145 21.11 2.85 1.70
C ASP A 145 19.71 3.19 1.21
N LEU A 146 19.34 2.67 0.04
CA LEU A 146 17.96 2.74 -0.43
C LEU A 146 17.23 1.44 -0.08
N VAL A 147 16.02 1.57 0.45
CA VAL A 147 15.17 0.43 0.79
C VAL A 147 13.85 0.57 0.05
N PHE A 148 13.60 -0.28 -0.93
CA PHE A 148 12.29 -0.37 -1.54
C PHE A 148 11.37 -1.23 -0.69
N VAL A 149 10.23 -0.67 -0.31
CA VAL A 149 9.18 -1.36 0.45
C VAL A 149 8.04 -1.71 -0.49
N VAL A 150 7.76 -3.00 -0.66
CA VAL A 150 6.69 -3.47 -1.52
C VAL A 150 5.34 -3.02 -0.97
N ARG A 151 4.56 -2.34 -1.81
CA ARG A 151 3.17 -1.95 -1.56
C ARG A 151 2.29 -2.61 -2.61
N GLU A 152 1.17 -3.17 -2.15
CA GLU A 152 0.18 -3.76 -3.03
C GLU A 152 -0.70 -2.67 -3.62
N GLN A 153 -0.81 -2.66 -4.95
CA GLN A 153 -1.75 -1.79 -5.64
C GLN A 153 -3.17 -2.30 -5.41
N LYS A 154 -4.10 -1.35 -5.24
CA LYS A 154 -5.52 -1.67 -5.16
C LYS A 154 -5.97 -2.29 -6.49
N HIS A 155 -6.71 -3.39 -6.40
CA HIS A 155 -7.27 -4.08 -7.56
C HIS A 155 -8.79 -3.91 -7.59
N ASP A 156 -9.38 -3.79 -8.78
CA ASP A 156 -10.81 -3.48 -8.94
C ASP A 156 -11.73 -4.65 -8.59
N VAL A 157 -11.23 -5.88 -8.77
CA VAL A 157 -12.01 -7.12 -8.62
C VAL A 157 -11.66 -7.88 -7.34
N PHE A 158 -10.42 -7.78 -6.89
CA PHE A 158 -9.87 -8.68 -5.87
C PHE A 158 -9.36 -7.86 -4.70
N THR A 159 -9.59 -8.39 -3.50
CA THR A 159 -8.93 -7.94 -2.28
C THR A 159 -8.06 -9.08 -1.78
N ARG A 160 -6.76 -8.85 -1.61
CA ARG A 160 -5.85 -9.87 -1.07
C ARG A 160 -6.00 -9.94 0.45
N ASP A 161 -6.13 -11.16 0.96
CA ASP A 161 -6.11 -11.46 2.40
C ASP A 161 -5.04 -12.51 2.68
N GLY A 162 -3.84 -12.04 3.03
CA GLY A 162 -2.68 -12.92 3.20
C GLY A 162 -2.28 -13.62 1.90
N ASN A 163 -2.58 -14.92 1.79
CA ASN A 163 -2.36 -15.70 0.57
C ASN A 163 -3.67 -15.98 -0.18
N ASP A 164 -4.81 -15.58 0.36
CA ASP A 164 -6.10 -15.78 -0.27
C ASP A 164 -6.50 -14.53 -1.09
N LEU A 165 -7.41 -14.73 -2.03
CA LEU A 165 -8.04 -13.65 -2.79
C LEU A 165 -9.53 -13.62 -2.50
N ILE A 166 -10.08 -12.45 -2.21
CA ILE A 166 -11.50 -12.23 -2.01
C ILE A 166 -12.05 -11.52 -3.23
N GLN A 167 -13.06 -12.11 -3.87
CA GLN A 167 -13.85 -11.47 -4.93
C GLN A 167 -15.29 -11.31 -4.47
N THR A 168 -15.82 -10.09 -4.52
CA THR A 168 -17.22 -9.83 -4.25
C THR A 168 -18.01 -9.82 -5.55
N ILE A 169 -19.01 -10.69 -5.68
CA ILE A 169 -19.89 -10.77 -6.85
C ILE A 169 -21.31 -10.38 -6.46
N LYS A 170 -21.87 -9.44 -7.21
CA LYS A 170 -23.24 -8.99 -7.05
C LYS A 170 -24.19 -9.95 -7.78
N ILE A 171 -25.17 -10.49 -7.06
CA ILE A 171 -26.19 -11.37 -7.62
C ILE A 171 -27.58 -10.81 -7.32
N PRO A 172 -28.56 -10.91 -8.23
CA PRO A 172 -29.92 -10.46 -7.94
C PRO A 172 -30.61 -11.41 -6.95
N LEU A 173 -31.55 -10.88 -6.16
CA LEU A 173 -32.31 -11.66 -5.18
C LEU A 173 -32.95 -12.93 -5.77
N VAL A 174 -33.44 -12.85 -7.01
CA VAL A 174 -34.01 -14.03 -7.69
C VAL A 174 -32.99 -15.15 -7.82
N THR A 175 -31.78 -14.88 -8.33
CA THR A 175 -30.70 -15.88 -8.45
C THR A 175 -30.24 -16.39 -7.09
N ALA A 176 -30.25 -15.54 -6.06
CA ALA A 176 -29.92 -15.94 -4.70
C ALA A 176 -30.94 -16.94 -4.12
N LEU A 177 -32.23 -16.83 -4.48
CA LEU A 177 -33.30 -17.70 -3.98
C LEU A 177 -33.53 -18.94 -4.86
N THR A 178 -33.46 -18.79 -6.18
CA THR A 178 -33.82 -19.84 -7.15
C THR A 178 -32.60 -20.58 -7.70
N GLY A 179 -31.40 -20.15 -7.36
CA GLY A 179 -30.17 -20.65 -7.96
C GLY A 179 -29.90 -20.10 -9.37
N GLY A 180 -28.84 -20.60 -9.98
CA GLY A 180 -28.36 -20.19 -11.30
C GLY A 180 -26.86 -20.42 -11.49
N THR A 181 -26.26 -19.74 -12.46
CA THR A 181 -24.81 -19.78 -12.70
C THR A 181 -24.21 -18.40 -12.57
N VAL A 182 -23.07 -18.31 -11.88
CA VAL A 182 -22.32 -17.08 -11.69
C VAL A 182 -20.87 -17.30 -12.13
N THR A 183 -20.31 -16.32 -12.81
CA THR A 183 -18.93 -16.37 -13.30
C THR A 183 -18.02 -15.61 -12.34
N ALA A 184 -17.09 -16.31 -11.70
CA ALA A 184 -16.02 -15.73 -10.90
C ALA A 184 -14.79 -15.47 -11.75
N LYS A 185 -14.17 -14.30 -11.57
CA LYS A 185 -12.97 -13.94 -12.33
C LYS A 185 -11.78 -14.61 -11.69
N LYS A 186 -10.83 -15.04 -12.50
CA LYS A 186 -9.56 -15.62 -12.01
C LYS A 186 -8.40 -14.68 -12.28
N LEU A 187 -7.54 -14.47 -11.28
CA LEU A 187 -6.32 -13.70 -11.47
C LEU A 187 -5.34 -14.46 -12.39
N GLY A 188 -5.11 -13.91 -13.58
CA GLY A 188 -4.17 -14.46 -14.57
C GLY A 188 -4.65 -15.70 -15.32
N GLY A 189 -5.97 -15.94 -15.43
CA GLY A 189 -6.50 -17.13 -16.10
C GLY A 189 -7.91 -16.97 -16.66
N ARG A 190 -8.50 -18.10 -17.06
CA ARG A 190 -9.91 -18.17 -17.46
C ARG A 190 -10.83 -18.09 -16.24
N ASP A 191 -11.97 -17.45 -16.44
CA ASP A 191 -13.01 -17.34 -15.42
C ASP A 191 -13.58 -18.71 -15.03
N GLU A 192 -14.00 -18.83 -13.78
CA GLU A 192 -14.57 -20.03 -13.19
C GLU A 192 -16.11 -19.91 -13.12
N VAL A 193 -16.83 -20.92 -13.59
CA VAL A 193 -18.30 -20.92 -13.55
C VAL A 193 -18.79 -21.67 -12.32
N ILE A 194 -19.44 -20.96 -11.41
CA ILE A 194 -20.01 -21.49 -10.17
C ILE A 194 -21.50 -21.73 -10.37
N ARG A 195 -21.95 -22.97 -10.09
CA ARG A 195 -23.38 -23.31 -10.05
C ARG A 195 -23.92 -23.09 -8.64
N LEU A 196 -24.95 -22.27 -8.52
CA LEU A 196 -25.69 -22.02 -7.30
C LEU A 196 -26.95 -22.89 -7.32
N SER A 197 -26.93 -24.00 -6.58
CA SER A 197 -28.08 -24.91 -6.46
C SER A 197 -28.92 -24.66 -5.20
N GLU A 198 -28.32 -24.06 -4.18
CA GLU A 198 -28.96 -23.75 -2.90
C GLU A 198 -29.21 -22.26 -2.75
N VAL A 199 -30.04 -21.90 -1.77
CA VAL A 199 -30.24 -20.52 -1.37
C VAL A 199 -28.90 -19.90 -0.93
N VAL A 200 -28.62 -18.72 -1.47
CA VAL A 200 -27.43 -17.93 -1.15
C VAL A 200 -27.81 -16.79 -0.24
N GLU A 201 -27.31 -16.86 0.99
CA GLU A 201 -27.48 -15.80 1.97
C GLU A 201 -26.61 -14.58 1.63
N PRO A 202 -27.05 -13.36 1.96
CA PRO A 202 -26.20 -12.17 1.84
C PRO A 202 -24.89 -12.35 2.62
N GLY A 203 -23.76 -12.14 1.95
CA GLY A 203 -22.44 -12.30 2.53
C GLY A 203 -21.93 -13.74 2.59
N LYS A 204 -22.71 -14.75 2.14
CA LYS A 204 -22.23 -16.13 2.01
C LYS A 204 -20.97 -16.16 1.13
N GLU A 205 -20.02 -17.00 1.52
CA GLU A 205 -18.76 -17.20 0.80
C GLU A 205 -18.64 -18.63 0.29
N ILE A 206 -18.17 -18.78 -0.96
CA ILE A 206 -17.75 -20.06 -1.53
C ILE A 206 -16.24 -20.02 -1.71
N THR A 207 -15.55 -21.08 -1.27
CA THR A 207 -14.09 -21.18 -1.40
C THR A 207 -13.73 -22.03 -2.61
N LEU A 208 -12.97 -21.45 -3.54
CA LEU A 208 -12.37 -22.11 -4.68
C LEU A 208 -10.90 -22.40 -4.38
N LYS A 209 -10.60 -23.68 -4.14
CA LYS A 209 -9.28 -24.12 -3.67
C LYS A 209 -8.17 -23.88 -4.68
N GLY A 210 -7.01 -23.41 -4.20
CA GLY A 210 -5.79 -23.24 -5.00
C GLY A 210 -5.83 -22.09 -6.02
N LEU A 211 -6.85 -21.22 -5.97
CA LEU A 211 -6.99 -20.06 -6.86
C LEU A 211 -6.51 -18.74 -6.24
N GLY A 212 -5.95 -18.76 -5.03
CA GLY A 212 -5.36 -17.59 -4.35
C GLY A 212 -3.94 -17.26 -4.81
N MET A 213 -3.19 -16.55 -3.98
CA MET A 213 -1.81 -16.13 -4.23
C MET A 213 -0.80 -17.26 -3.92
N PRO A 214 0.38 -17.28 -4.58
CA PRO A 214 1.45 -18.22 -4.28
C PRO A 214 1.96 -18.06 -2.86
N LEU A 215 2.33 -19.17 -2.24
CA LEU A 215 3.04 -19.15 -0.97
C LEU A 215 4.52 -18.84 -1.24
N SER A 216 5.00 -17.67 -0.81
CA SER A 216 6.38 -17.19 -1.08
C SER A 216 7.51 -18.16 -0.70
N LYS A 217 7.29 -19.04 0.29
CA LYS A 217 8.29 -20.02 0.76
C LYS A 217 8.07 -21.44 0.21
N SER A 218 7.03 -21.65 -0.59
CA SER A 218 6.71 -22.98 -1.13
C SER A 218 7.56 -23.28 -2.35
N THR A 219 8.21 -24.44 -2.36
CA THR A 219 8.92 -24.99 -3.51
C THR A 219 8.00 -25.80 -4.44
N THR A 220 6.78 -26.12 -4.00
CA THR A 220 5.83 -26.97 -4.71
C THR A 220 4.81 -26.17 -5.55
N GLY A 221 4.93 -24.84 -5.58
CA GLY A 221 3.98 -23.97 -6.26
C GLY A 221 2.61 -23.89 -5.58
N ALA A 222 2.54 -24.24 -4.28
CA ALA A 222 1.31 -24.15 -3.50
C ALA A 222 0.74 -22.73 -3.52
N ARG A 223 -0.59 -22.63 -3.64
CA ARG A 223 -1.34 -21.37 -3.63
C ARG A 223 -2.36 -21.38 -2.49
N GLY A 224 -2.71 -20.20 -2.00
CA GLY A 224 -3.90 -20.03 -1.17
C GLY A 224 -5.18 -20.22 -1.97
N ASP A 225 -6.30 -19.83 -1.38
CA ASP A 225 -7.63 -20.04 -1.94
C ASP A 225 -8.26 -18.74 -2.45
N MET A 226 -9.29 -18.85 -3.29
CA MET A 226 -10.11 -17.71 -3.69
C MET A 226 -11.48 -17.82 -3.02
N LYS A 227 -11.85 -16.81 -2.23
CA LYS A 227 -13.16 -16.69 -1.57
C LYS A 227 -14.06 -15.80 -2.41
N VAL A 228 -15.15 -16.36 -2.89
CA VAL A 228 -16.18 -15.63 -3.64
C VAL A 228 -17.29 -15.27 -2.68
N ARG A 229 -17.40 -13.98 -2.36
CA ARG A 229 -18.45 -13.42 -1.49
C ARG A 229 -19.62 -12.93 -2.33
N PHE A 230 -20.84 -13.31 -1.97
CA PHE A 230 -22.03 -12.87 -2.68
C PHE A 230 -22.67 -11.64 -2.02
N ASP A 231 -22.85 -10.59 -2.81
CA ASP A 231 -23.60 -9.39 -2.46
C ASP A 231 -24.98 -9.45 -3.12
N VAL A 232 -26.03 -9.68 -2.32
CA VAL A 232 -27.39 -9.90 -2.83
C VAL A 232 -28.09 -8.58 -3.08
N MET A 233 -28.35 -8.30 -4.35
CA MET A 233 -29.02 -7.09 -4.82
C MET A 233 -30.53 -7.24 -4.74
N PHE A 234 -31.15 -6.52 -3.80
CA PHE A 234 -32.60 -6.43 -3.70
C PHE A 234 -33.20 -5.50 -4.77
N PRO A 235 -34.39 -5.81 -5.29
CA PRO A 235 -35.11 -4.92 -6.20
C PRO A 235 -35.48 -3.61 -5.47
N LYS A 236 -35.38 -2.47 -6.15
CA LYS A 236 -35.70 -1.16 -5.55
C LYS A 236 -37.19 -0.98 -5.27
N LYS A 237 -38.06 -1.63 -6.04
CA LYS A 237 -39.53 -1.55 -5.94
C LYS A 237 -40.14 -2.88 -6.40
N LEU A 238 -41.30 -3.20 -5.87
CA LEU A 238 -42.14 -4.34 -6.27
C LEU A 238 -43.59 -3.87 -6.40
N THR A 239 -44.33 -4.42 -7.37
CA THR A 239 -45.78 -4.18 -7.51
C THR A 239 -46.53 -4.91 -6.40
N GLU A 240 -47.73 -4.43 -6.04
CA GLU A 240 -48.55 -5.09 -5.02
C GLU A 240 -48.89 -6.54 -5.41
N ALA A 241 -49.17 -6.79 -6.70
CA ALA A 241 -49.40 -8.16 -7.20
C ALA A 241 -48.18 -9.07 -6.95
N ALA A 242 -46.96 -8.61 -7.24
CA ALA A 242 -45.74 -9.38 -7.00
C ALA A 242 -45.50 -9.63 -5.51
N LYS A 243 -45.76 -8.62 -4.65
CA LYS A 243 -45.63 -8.78 -3.19
C LYS A 243 -46.57 -9.84 -2.64
N THR A 244 -47.82 -9.89 -3.13
CA THR A 244 -48.79 -10.91 -2.71
C THR A 244 -48.29 -12.32 -3.07
N GLN A 245 -47.85 -12.53 -4.32
CA GLN A 245 -47.31 -13.82 -4.76
C GLN A 245 -46.07 -14.25 -3.96
N ILE A 246 -45.13 -13.33 -3.76
CA ILE A 246 -43.91 -13.60 -2.99
C ILE A 246 -44.27 -13.97 -1.54
N ARG A 247 -45.24 -13.28 -0.93
CA ARG A 247 -45.69 -13.56 0.44
C ARG A 247 -46.25 -14.98 0.56
N GLU A 248 -47.10 -15.40 -0.37
CA GLU A 248 -47.67 -16.75 -0.37
C GLU A 248 -46.57 -17.82 -0.49
N ILE A 249 -45.64 -17.65 -1.43
CA ILE A 249 -44.54 -18.59 -1.65
C ILE A 249 -43.61 -18.68 -0.42
N LEU A 250 -43.19 -17.54 0.14
CA LEU A 250 -42.26 -17.52 1.26
C LEU A 250 -42.88 -17.99 2.58
N LEU A 251 -44.20 -17.85 2.75
CA LEU A 251 -44.90 -18.43 3.91
C LEU A 251 -45.04 -19.95 3.80
N ALA A 252 -45.21 -20.50 2.59
CA ALA A 252 -45.27 -21.94 2.35
C ALA A 252 -43.90 -22.63 2.50
N ALA A 253 -42.80 -21.88 2.37
CA ALA A 253 -41.43 -22.37 2.52
C ALA A 253 -40.94 -22.44 3.99
N LYS A 254 -41.79 -22.10 4.97
CA LYS A 254 -41.48 -22.20 6.41
C LYS A 254 -41.59 -23.62 6.95
#